data_AF-A0AB40CA29-F1
#
_entry.id   AF-A0AB40CA29-F1
#
_cell.length_a   1.000
_cell.length_b   1.000
_cell.length_c   1.000
_cell.angle_alpha   90.00
_cell.angle_beta   90.00
_cell.angle_gamma   90.00
#
_symmetry.space_group_name_H-M   'P 1'
#
loop_
_entity.id
_entity.type
_entity.pdbx_description
1 polymer ?
#
loop_
_entity_poly.entity_id
_entity_poly.type
_entity_poly.pdbx_seq_one_letter_code
_entity_poly.pdbx_strand_id
1 'polypeptide(L)'
;MEVCGVPPEQDKTKGFSINDNADLLAEILSRLDGRSLGVAACVCRLWSGVCRRDTVWEALCTRHVSGGAATARAVVAALGGYRRLYRLCMGPVLERLPPARRDEAGHVSLSLSLSLSLFSIDCYERLGGRQRSSLLFLRNTVDVS
;
A
#
# COMPACT_ATOMS: atom_id res chain seq x y z
N MET A 1 -55.02 -40.60 18.77
CA MET A 1 -54.59 -39.26 19.19
C MET A 1 -53.13 -39.12 18.78
N GLU A 2 -52.90 -38.70 17.54
CA GLU A 2 -51.54 -38.42 17.04
C GLU A 2 -51.03 -37.16 17.71
N VAL A 3 -49.90 -37.27 18.42
CA VAL A 3 -49.13 -36.10 18.81
C VAL A 3 -48.02 -35.96 17.77
N CYS A 4 -48.24 -35.05 16.83
CA CYS A 4 -47.26 -34.62 15.84
C CYS A 4 -46.10 -33.92 16.58
N GLY A 5 -45.01 -34.63 16.81
CA GLY A 5 -43.78 -34.06 17.34
C GLY A 5 -43.10 -33.23 16.26
N VAL A 6 -43.21 -31.90 16.39
CA VAL A 6 -42.47 -30.91 15.59
C VAL A 6 -40.98 -31.24 15.62
N PRO A 7 -40.27 -31.35 14.48
CA PRO A 7 -38.84 -31.57 14.51
C PRO A 7 -38.13 -30.34 15.11
N PRO A 8 -37.08 -30.51 15.94
CA PRO A 8 -36.31 -29.38 16.42
C PRO A 8 -35.60 -28.76 15.21
N GLU A 9 -36.01 -27.55 14.84
CA GLU A 9 -35.31 -26.72 13.89
C GLU A 9 -33.91 -26.46 14.47
N GLN A 10 -32.90 -27.14 13.94
CA GLN A 10 -31.52 -26.88 14.27
C GLN A 10 -31.11 -25.60 13.55
N ASP A 11 -31.52 -24.46 14.09
CA ASP A 11 -30.96 -23.17 13.74
C ASP A 11 -29.56 -23.09 14.39
N LYS A 12 -28.63 -23.84 13.78
CA LYS A 12 -27.21 -23.73 14.08
C LYS A 12 -26.84 -22.33 13.68
N THR A 13 -26.77 -21.43 14.66
CA THR A 13 -26.16 -20.12 14.53
C THR A 13 -24.76 -20.37 14.01
N LYS A 14 -24.59 -20.35 12.68
CA LYS A 14 -23.29 -20.48 12.05
C LYS A 14 -22.53 -19.26 12.52
N GLY A 15 -21.63 -19.46 13.48
CA GLY A 15 -20.83 -18.38 14.04
C GLY A 15 -20.18 -17.62 12.89
N PHE A 16 -20.34 -16.31 12.88
CA PHE A 16 -19.73 -15.46 11.87
C PHE A 16 -18.21 -15.65 11.90
N SER A 17 -17.64 -16.15 10.80
CA SER A 17 -16.19 -16.23 10.65
C SER A 17 -15.72 -15.07 9.80
N ILE A 18 -14.72 -14.33 10.28
CA ILE A 18 -14.07 -13.26 9.50
C ILE A 18 -13.52 -13.76 8.16
N ASN A 19 -13.26 -15.07 8.05
CA ASN A 19 -12.75 -15.70 6.85
C ASN A 19 -13.83 -15.93 5.77
N ASP A 20 -15.11 -15.76 6.10
CA ASP A 20 -16.22 -15.99 5.17
C ASP A 20 -16.36 -14.83 4.17
N ASN A 21 -15.85 -13.65 4.51
CA ASN A 21 -15.93 -12.47 3.66
C ASN A 21 -14.53 -11.88 3.41
N ALA A 22 -13.98 -12.16 2.24
CA ALA A 22 -12.64 -11.74 1.87
C ALA A 22 -12.52 -10.22 1.59
N ASP A 23 -13.64 -9.52 1.37
CA ASP A 23 -13.67 -8.08 1.16
C ASP A 23 -13.64 -7.34 2.50
N LEU A 24 -14.44 -7.82 3.47
CA LEU A 24 -14.40 -7.33 4.84
C LEU A 24 -13.03 -7.58 5.49
N LEU A 25 -12.45 -8.76 5.26
CA LEU A 25 -11.07 -9.04 5.67
C LEU A 25 -10.07 -8.08 5.02
N ALA A 26 -10.24 -7.76 3.72
CA ALA A 26 -9.37 -6.80 3.04
C ALA A 26 -9.50 -5.39 3.64
N GLU A 27 -10.72 -4.95 3.98
CA GLU A 27 -10.94 -3.66 4.61
C GLU A 27 -10.27 -3.58 5.99
N ILE A 28 -10.41 -4.62 6.81
CA ILE A 28 -9.77 -4.67 8.14
C ILE A 28 -8.24 -4.63 7.99
N LEU A 29 -7.68 -5.47 7.11
CA LEU A 29 -6.25 -5.53 6.87
C LEU A 29 -5.69 -4.22 6.28
N SER A 30 -6.49 -3.48 5.51
CA SER A 30 -6.11 -2.17 4.96
C SER A 30 -5.88 -1.08 6.01
N ARG A 31 -6.31 -1.31 7.26
CA ARG A 31 -6.12 -0.41 8.39
C ARG A 31 -4.81 -0.67 9.15
N LEU A 32 -4.13 -1.76 8.86
CA LEU A 32 -2.86 -2.14 9.49
C LEU A 32 -1.67 -1.43 8.85
N ASP A 33 -0.56 -1.34 9.58
CA ASP A 33 0.74 -0.93 9.03
C ASP A 33 1.42 -2.08 8.27
N GLY A 34 2.41 -1.76 7.44
CA GLY A 34 3.02 -2.75 6.55
C GLY A 34 3.70 -3.91 7.26
N ARG A 35 4.21 -3.72 8.49
CA ARG A 35 4.77 -4.82 9.30
C ARG A 35 3.67 -5.76 9.77
N SER A 36 2.57 -5.22 10.30
CA SER A 36 1.42 -6.02 10.74
C SER A 36 0.77 -6.78 9.59
N LEU A 37 0.72 -6.20 8.38
CA LEU A 37 0.31 -6.93 7.16
C LEU A 37 1.22 -8.12 6.84
N GLY A 38 2.53 -7.97 7.06
CA GLY A 38 3.49 -9.06 6.90
C GLY A 38 3.21 -10.23 7.86
N VAL A 39 2.92 -9.92 9.13
CA VAL A 39 2.56 -10.93 10.14
C VAL A 39 1.19 -11.56 9.82
N ALA A 40 0.21 -10.76 9.45
CA ALA A 40 -1.13 -11.22 9.05
C ALA A 40 -1.08 -12.21 7.86
N ALA A 41 -0.18 -11.97 6.90
CA ALA A 41 0.00 -12.85 5.75
C ALA A 41 0.47 -14.28 6.12
N CYS A 42 0.98 -14.48 7.34
CA CYS A 42 1.44 -15.78 7.85
C CYS A 42 0.34 -16.59 8.55
N VAL A 43 -0.85 -16.01 8.81
CA VAL A 43 -1.91 -16.68 9.57
C VAL A 43 -2.50 -17.87 8.80
N CYS A 44 -2.89 -17.67 7.55
CA CYS A 44 -3.41 -18.72 6.69
C CYS A 44 -3.33 -18.34 5.19
N ARG A 45 -3.67 -19.26 4.29
CA ARG A 45 -3.64 -19.02 2.84
C ARG A 45 -4.55 -17.88 2.39
N LEU A 46 -5.75 -17.78 2.97
CA LEU A 46 -6.69 -16.70 2.67
C LEU A 46 -6.07 -15.34 3.02
N TRP A 47 -5.57 -15.19 4.25
CA TRP A 47 -4.94 -13.96 4.71
C TRP A 47 -3.70 -13.60 3.89
N SER A 48 -2.89 -14.60 3.55
CA SER A 48 -1.75 -14.41 2.64
C SER A 48 -2.18 -13.89 1.27
N GLY A 49 -3.27 -14.43 0.71
CA GLY A 49 -3.85 -13.98 -0.54
C GLY A 49 -4.37 -12.55 -0.46
N VAL A 50 -5.12 -12.22 0.60
CA VAL A 50 -5.66 -10.86 0.82
C VAL A 50 -4.55 -9.84 1.03
N CYS A 51 -3.55 -10.14 1.86
CA CYS A 51 -2.39 -9.26 2.11
C CYS A 51 -1.54 -8.99 0.86
N ARG A 52 -1.68 -9.80 -0.21
CA ARG A 52 -0.99 -9.60 -1.48
C ARG A 52 -1.76 -8.72 -2.46
N ARG A 53 -3.06 -8.48 -2.24
CA ARG A 53 -3.88 -7.64 -3.12
C ARG A 53 -3.40 -6.20 -3.06
N ASP A 54 -3.23 -5.58 -4.23
CA ASP A 54 -2.69 -4.23 -4.34
C ASP A 54 -3.63 -3.17 -3.74
N THR A 55 -4.94 -3.44 -3.68
CA THR A 55 -5.95 -2.58 -3.05
C THR A 55 -5.72 -2.37 -1.55
N VAL A 56 -5.22 -3.40 -0.85
CA VAL A 56 -4.87 -3.31 0.59
C VAL A 56 -3.68 -2.36 0.76
N TRP A 57 -2.70 -2.44 -0.14
CA TRP A 57 -1.54 -1.55 -0.12
C TRP A 57 -1.92 -0.14 -0.58
N GLU A 58 -2.80 0.04 -1.56
CA GLU A 58 -3.29 1.35 -2.00
C GLU A 58 -3.90 2.14 -0.84
N ALA A 59 -4.79 1.52 -0.08
CA ALA A 59 -5.42 2.13 1.09
C ALA A 59 -4.41 2.49 2.19
N LEU A 60 -3.27 1.79 2.28
CA LEU A 60 -2.17 2.16 3.18
C LEU A 60 -1.38 3.34 2.61
N CYS A 61 -1.01 3.28 1.33
CA CYS A 61 -0.20 4.31 0.66
C CYS A 61 -0.90 5.67 0.59
N THR A 62 -2.21 5.67 0.30
CA THR A 62 -2.99 6.90 0.11
C THR A 62 -3.16 7.72 1.38
N ARG A 63 -3.04 7.10 2.57
CA ARG A 63 -3.03 7.81 3.88
C ARG A 63 -1.85 8.76 4.01
N HIS A 64 -0.73 8.43 3.38
CA HIS A 64 0.56 9.13 3.56
C HIS A 64 0.91 10.06 2.40
N VAL A 65 0.23 9.96 1.26
CA VAL A 65 0.47 10.80 0.09
C VAL A 65 -0.56 11.94 0.05
N SER A 66 -0.15 13.10 0.58
CA SER A 66 -0.93 14.34 0.52
C SER A 66 -0.94 14.89 -0.92
N GLY A 67 -1.83 14.39 -1.76
CA GLY A 67 -1.92 14.77 -3.17
C GLY A 67 -2.88 13.95 -4.03
N GLY A 68 -3.54 12.95 -3.42
CA GLY A 68 -4.51 12.10 -4.10
C GLY A 68 -3.85 10.98 -4.90
N ALA A 69 -4.51 9.82 -4.92
CA ALA A 69 -4.05 8.64 -5.65
C ALA A 69 -3.74 8.93 -7.14
N ALA A 70 -4.38 9.93 -7.74
CA ALA A 70 -4.35 10.23 -9.17
C ALA A 70 -2.97 10.57 -9.72
N THR A 71 -2.19 11.42 -9.04
CA THR A 71 -0.83 11.79 -9.48
C THR A 71 0.16 10.64 -9.29
N ALA A 72 -0.10 9.78 -8.31
CA ALA A 72 0.72 8.60 -8.05
C ALA A 72 0.40 7.41 -8.99
N ARG A 73 -0.78 7.32 -9.63
CA ARG A 73 -1.18 6.11 -10.38
C ARG A 73 -0.22 5.74 -11.51
N ALA A 74 0.29 6.72 -12.26
CA ALA A 74 1.23 6.46 -13.35
C ALA A 74 2.57 5.92 -12.82
N VAL A 75 3.06 6.50 -11.71
CA VAL A 75 4.30 6.07 -11.04
C VAL A 75 4.11 4.69 -10.41
N VAL A 76 2.99 4.46 -9.74
CA VAL A 76 2.64 3.17 -9.13
C VAL A 76 2.56 2.09 -10.21
N ALA A 77 1.92 2.38 -11.35
CA ALA A 77 1.85 1.46 -12.47
C ALA A 77 3.26 1.13 -13.01
N ALA A 78 4.12 2.14 -13.20
CA ALA A 78 5.50 1.94 -13.64
C ALA A 78 6.35 1.15 -12.62
N LEU A 79 6.10 1.31 -11.33
CA LEU A 79 6.74 0.54 -10.25
C LEU A 79 6.21 -0.91 -10.18
N GLY A 80 5.07 -1.21 -10.80
CA GLY A 80 4.42 -2.52 -10.76
C GLY A 80 3.53 -2.72 -9.53
N GLY A 81 2.95 -1.66 -8.98
CA GLY A 81 1.91 -1.71 -7.95
C GLY A 81 2.27 -1.03 -6.62
N TYR A 82 1.24 -0.79 -5.81
CA TYR A 82 1.33 -0.11 -4.51
C TYR A 82 2.20 -0.90 -3.52
N ARG A 83 2.16 -2.24 -3.57
CA ARG A 83 3.03 -3.08 -2.75
C ARG A 83 4.52 -2.84 -3.03
N ARG A 84 4.87 -2.55 -4.29
CA ARG A 84 6.26 -2.29 -4.69
C ARG A 84 6.67 -0.87 -4.31
N LEU A 85 5.79 0.11 -4.48
CA LEU A 85 5.98 1.46 -3.96
C LEU A 85 6.22 1.45 -2.45
N TYR A 86 5.42 0.70 -1.69
CA TYR A 86 5.61 0.62 -0.24
C TYR A 86 6.99 0.11 0.12
N ARG A 87 7.45 -1.00 -0.47
CA ARG A 87 8.76 -1.58 -0.13
C ARG A 87 9.94 -0.70 -0.54
N LEU A 88 9.84 0.00 -1.66
CA LEU A 88 10.95 0.80 -2.19
C LEU A 88 11.04 2.19 -1.55
N CYS A 89 9.90 2.82 -1.30
CA CYS A 89 9.85 4.24 -0.93
C CYS A 89 9.31 4.46 0.48
N MET A 90 8.21 3.80 0.88
CA MET A 90 7.59 4.09 2.19
C MET A 90 8.15 3.31 3.36
N GLY A 91 8.42 2.02 3.22
CA GLY A 91 8.98 1.19 4.27
C GLY A 91 10.25 1.81 4.89
N PRO A 92 11.26 2.16 4.06
CA PRO A 92 12.48 2.81 4.55
C PRO A 92 12.21 4.16 5.23
N VAL A 93 11.27 4.95 4.72
CA VAL A 93 10.91 6.25 5.28
C VAL A 93 10.21 6.10 6.63
N LEU A 94 9.27 5.16 6.75
CA LEU A 94 8.51 4.88 7.97
C LEU A 94 9.38 4.24 9.07
N GLU A 95 10.40 3.47 8.69
CA GLU A 95 11.40 2.95 9.62
C GLU A 95 12.32 4.03 10.17
N ARG A 96 12.68 5.01 9.34
CA ARG A 96 13.53 6.15 9.73
C ARG A 96 12.79 7.21 10.52
N LEU A 97 11.46 7.33 10.34
CA LEU A 97 10.67 8.28 11.12
C LEU A 97 10.36 7.72 12.52
N PRO A 98 10.60 8.51 13.59
CA PRO A 98 10.14 8.16 14.93
C PRO A 98 8.61 8.08 14.95
N PRO A 99 8.01 7.20 15.78
CA PRO A 99 6.56 6.99 15.80
C PRO A 99 5.76 8.28 16.02
N ALA A 100 6.28 9.22 16.80
CA ALA A 100 5.68 10.54 17.05
C ALA A 100 5.52 11.43 15.80
N ARG A 101 6.22 11.13 14.70
CA ARG A 101 6.14 11.89 13.44
C ARG A 101 5.45 11.12 12.32
N ARG A 102 4.98 9.88 12.55
CA ARG A 102 4.32 9.07 11.51
C ARG A 102 2.92 9.59 11.14
N ASP A 103 2.28 10.29 12.06
CA ASP A 103 0.97 10.93 11.85
C ASP A 103 1.09 12.27 11.10
N GLU A 104 2.31 12.83 10.98
CA GLU A 104 2.60 14.03 10.22
C GLU A 104 2.65 13.69 8.72
N ALA A 105 1.47 13.54 8.11
CA ALA A 105 1.30 13.22 6.69
C ALA A 105 2.15 14.11 5.77
N GLY A 106 2.40 15.36 6.16
CA GLY A 106 3.27 16.29 5.43
C GLY A 106 4.73 15.82 5.33
N HIS A 107 5.32 15.31 6.42
CA HIS A 107 6.73 14.90 6.43
C HIS A 107 6.94 13.58 5.66
N VAL A 108 5.98 12.66 5.73
CA VAL A 108 6.02 11.42 4.94
C VAL A 108 5.87 11.73 3.45
N SER A 109 4.94 12.62 3.09
CA SER A 109 4.72 13.05 1.71
C SER A 109 5.96 13.70 1.08
N LEU A 110 6.63 14.60 1.81
CA LEU A 110 7.85 15.28 1.33
C LEU A 110 9.00 14.29 1.16
N SER A 111 9.18 13.37 2.12
CA SER A 111 10.19 12.31 2.04
C SER A 111 9.91 11.32 0.89
N LEU A 112 8.63 11.05 0.60
CA LEU A 112 8.25 10.25 -0.57
C LEU A 112 8.53 10.97 -1.88
N SER A 113 8.22 12.26 -1.98
CA SER A 113 8.54 13.08 -3.15
C SER A 113 10.04 13.06 -3.48
N LEU A 114 10.89 13.21 -2.45
CA LEU A 114 12.34 13.10 -2.61
C LEU A 114 12.77 11.69 -3.03
N SER A 115 12.22 10.65 -2.40
CA SER A 115 12.55 9.26 -2.74
C SER A 115 12.14 8.90 -4.18
N LEU A 116 10.99 9.39 -4.64
CA LEU A 116 10.53 9.23 -6.02
C LEU A 116 11.39 10.02 -7.01
N SER A 117 11.82 11.23 -6.64
CA SER A 117 12.72 12.03 -7.46
C SER A 117 14.07 11.32 -7.64
N LEU A 118 14.66 10.79 -6.55
CA LEU A 118 15.90 10.00 -6.60
C LEU A 118 15.73 8.70 -7.39
N PHE A 119 14.59 8.01 -7.22
CA PHE A 119 14.29 6.80 -7.99
C PHE A 119 14.17 7.09 -9.49
N SER A 120 13.53 8.20 -9.86
CA SER A 120 13.44 8.66 -11.25
C SER A 120 14.82 8.91 -11.83
N ILE A 121 15.70 9.60 -11.08
CA ILE A 121 17.09 9.84 -11.49
C ILE A 121 17.85 8.52 -11.70
N ASP A 122 17.82 7.58 -10.75
CA ASP A 122 18.46 6.27 -10.88
C ASP A 122 17.92 5.47 -12.08
N CYS A 123 16.60 5.52 -12.33
CA CYS A 123 16.01 4.92 -13.53
C CYS A 123 16.57 5.54 -14.82
N TYR A 124 16.66 6.86 -14.89
CA TYR A 124 17.22 7.55 -16.05
C TYR A 124 18.71 7.28 -16.23
N GLU A 125 19.50 7.18 -15.16
CA GLU A 125 20.92 6.82 -15.24
C GLU A 125 21.11 5.40 -15.79
N ARG A 126 20.27 4.45 -15.37
CA ARG A 126 20.28 3.07 -15.89
C ARG A 126 19.85 2.99 -17.36
N LEU A 127 18.90 3.81 -17.77
CA LEU A 127 18.47 3.90 -19.18
C LEU A 127 19.51 4.64 -20.05
N GLY A 128 20.18 5.65 -19.49
CA GLY A 128 21.19 6.49 -20.12
C GLY A 128 22.53 5.77 -20.38
N GLY A 129 22.72 4.56 -19.85
CA GLY A 129 23.85 3.70 -20.19
C GLY A 129 23.89 3.26 -21.67
N ARG A 130 22.80 3.44 -22.44
CA ARG A 130 22.74 3.09 -23.87
C ARG A 130 22.55 4.29 -24.83
N GLN A 131 22.12 5.45 -24.34
CA GLN A 131 22.01 6.71 -25.11
C GLN A 131 22.28 7.88 -24.15
N ARG A 132 23.48 8.44 -24.22
CA ARG A 132 23.90 9.63 -23.46
C ARG A 132 23.33 10.92 -24.07
N SER A 133 22.01 11.06 -24.06
CA SER A 133 21.33 12.26 -24.60
C SER A 133 20.63 13.04 -23.49
N SER A 134 21.43 13.88 -22.83
CA SER A 134 21.11 15.20 -22.28
C SER A 134 19.88 15.37 -21.35
N LEU A 135 20.12 15.32 -20.03
CA LEU A 135 19.36 16.09 -19.03
C LEU A 135 19.81 17.57 -18.97
N LEU A 136 20.20 18.16 -20.10
CA LEU A 136 20.62 19.58 -20.16
C LEU A 136 19.45 20.53 -19.81
N PHE A 137 18.21 20.07 -19.93
CA PHE A 137 17.01 20.84 -19.57
C PHE A 137 16.84 21.09 -18.07
N LEU A 138 17.41 20.26 -17.19
CA LEU A 138 17.34 20.45 -15.73
C LEU A 138 18.48 21.32 -15.18
N ARG A 139 19.46 21.68 -16.03
CA ARG A 139 20.60 22.52 -15.62
C ARG A 139 20.33 24.02 -15.76
N ASN A 140 19.16 24.41 -16.27
CA ASN A 140 18.72 25.80 -16.14
C ASN A 140 18.21 26.00 -14.71
N THR A 141 19.10 26.50 -13.86
CA THR A 141 18.73 27.12 -12.59
C THR A 141 17.64 28.15 -12.87
N VAL A 142 16.45 27.93 -12.34
CA VAL A 142 15.39 28.95 -12.30
C VAL A 142 15.96 30.08 -11.45
N ASP A 143 16.45 31.12 -12.11
CA ASP A 143 16.87 32.35 -11.47
C ASP A 143 15.60 33.04 -10.98
N VAL A 144 15.42 33.06 -9.66
CA VAL A 144 14.35 33.83 -9.02
C VAL A 144 14.91 35.23 -8.84
N SER A 145 14.73 36.07 -9.88
CA SER A 145 14.91 37.52 -9.78
C SER A 145 13.85 38.18 -8.91
#